data_AF-A0A445BTB6-F1
#
_entry.id   AF-A0A445BTB6-F1
#
_cell.length_a   1.000
_cell.length_b   1.000
_cell.length_c   1.000
_cell.angle_alpha   90.00
_cell.angle_beta   90.00
_cell.angle_gamma   90.00
#
_symmetry.space_group_name_H-M   'P 1'
#
loop_
_entity.id
_entity.type
_entity.pdbx_description
1 polymer ?
#
loop_
_entity_poly.entity_id
_entity_poly.type
_entity_poly.pdbx_seq_one_letter_code
_entity_poly.pdbx_strand_id
1 'polypeptide(L)'
;MERFGNDDLQYVVNDYFDFSDFEDDVAFTNSDPLDDSDLDESFQTSNSKTDTSASEARKGKDIQGIPWEKLNYSRQKYRETRLKQYKNYENLSHSRDDLDKECLEVQKGKAFYDFQFNTRLVKSTIIHFQVETFLHLYLNLVLRHFWGKKDSFLPIYGYGCIKAMLRNLLWATSKHDVYLMQNYSVMHWSSLQQRGKEVFNVARPIVPTLECPGLLARPVYRVQISTMAVKENLVVAGGYHGELVCKNLRHPGVAFCSKITPGNAITNAVDVYRHPSGSLRVVAANNDSQVQMFDAENFASVGCFKYDWSVNNTSVSPDGRLLAILGDSAECLLADANSGKVIGSLKGHLDYSFSSAWHPDGRILATGNQDTTCRLWDIRNLSESVGVLKGRMGAIRALRFTSDGQFLAMAEPADFVHVFDSKSGYVQAQEIDLFGEIAGISFSPDTEALFIAIADRTYGSLLEFIRKRDNNYLANMC
;
A
#
# COMPACT_ATOMS: atom_id res chain seq x y z
N MET A 1 -14.51 -41.33 21.09
CA MET A 1 -13.42 -40.77 21.92
C MET A 1 -12.18 -40.93 21.08
N GLU A 2 -11.53 -39.91 20.54
CA GLU A 2 -11.23 -38.58 21.10
C GLU A 2 -11.51 -37.47 20.07
N ARG A 3 -11.82 -36.27 20.57
CA ARG A 3 -12.17 -35.06 19.82
C ARG A 3 -10.89 -34.36 19.35
N PHE A 4 -10.83 -34.01 18.07
CA PHE A 4 -9.91 -32.97 17.59
C PHE A 4 -10.40 -31.62 18.11
N GLY A 5 -9.58 -30.97 18.93
CA GLY A 5 -9.77 -29.58 19.31
C GLY A 5 -9.45 -28.68 18.13
N ASN A 6 -10.44 -27.93 17.67
CA ASN A 6 -10.23 -26.65 17.00
C ASN A 6 -9.49 -25.76 18.01
N ASP A 7 -8.20 -25.53 17.81
CA ASP A 7 -7.54 -24.42 18.48
C ASP A 7 -7.93 -23.14 17.73
N ASP A 8 -8.78 -22.38 18.40
CA ASP A 8 -9.28 -21.08 18.03
C ASP A 8 -8.12 -20.12 17.74
N LEU A 9 -7.94 -19.77 16.47
CA LEU A 9 -7.26 -18.52 16.10
C LEU A 9 -8.14 -17.38 16.61
N GLN A 10 -7.83 -16.86 17.79
CA GLN A 10 -8.40 -15.63 18.30
C GLN A 10 -8.14 -14.52 17.28
N TYR A 11 -9.23 -14.07 16.65
CA TYR A 11 -9.26 -12.87 15.83
C TYR A 11 -8.91 -11.68 16.70
N VAL A 12 -7.68 -11.22 16.58
CA VAL A 12 -7.28 -9.94 17.14
C VAL A 12 -7.49 -8.89 16.05
N VAL A 13 -8.73 -8.41 15.93
CA VAL A 13 -8.97 -7.03 15.50
C VAL A 13 -8.49 -6.18 16.67
N ASN A 14 -7.19 -5.95 16.79
CA ASN A 14 -6.69 -5.07 17.84
C ASN A 14 -7.03 -3.63 17.44
N ASP A 15 -8.01 -3.10 18.15
CA ASP A 15 -8.27 -1.68 18.35
C ASP A 15 -6.96 -0.93 18.64
N TYR A 16 -6.65 0.11 17.86
CA TYR A 16 -5.71 1.22 18.13
C TYR A 16 -5.56 2.02 16.83
N PHE A 17 -5.98 3.27 16.64
CA PHE A 17 -6.58 4.29 17.50
C PHE A 17 -7.94 4.63 16.90
N ASP A 18 -9.00 4.33 17.63
CA ASP A 18 -10.36 4.63 17.18
C ASP A 18 -10.69 6.10 17.50
N PHE A 19 -11.62 6.70 16.76
CA PHE A 19 -12.30 7.91 17.22
C PHE A 19 -13.09 7.64 18.53
N SER A 20 -13.30 6.37 18.89
CA SER A 20 -14.04 5.89 20.07
C SER A 20 -13.21 5.79 21.37
N ASP A 21 -11.88 5.87 21.34
CA ASP A 21 -11.04 5.83 22.57
C ASP A 21 -11.16 7.10 23.45
N PHE A 22 -12.18 7.94 23.20
CA PHE A 22 -12.51 9.14 23.97
C PHE A 22 -13.89 9.09 24.64
N GLU A 23 -14.60 7.95 24.60
CA GLU A 23 -15.80 7.75 25.41
C GLU A 23 -15.45 7.13 26.76
N ASP A 24 -15.04 7.97 27.73
CA ASP A 24 -15.29 7.68 29.14
C ASP A 24 -16.60 8.38 29.54
N ASP A 25 -17.49 7.58 30.13
CA ASP A 25 -18.73 7.92 30.85
C ASP A 25 -19.94 8.44 30.06
N VAL A 26 -20.67 7.54 29.38
CA VAL A 26 -22.14 7.65 29.32
C VAL A 26 -22.79 6.29 29.58
N ALA A 27 -23.18 6.07 30.84
CA ALA A 27 -24.00 4.94 31.23
C ALA A 27 -25.42 5.07 30.63
N PHE A 28 -25.81 4.13 29.76
CA PHE A 28 -27.21 3.81 29.52
C PHE A 28 -27.48 2.35 29.90
N THR A 29 -28.34 2.21 30.91
CA THR A 29 -28.80 0.99 31.57
C THR A 29 -29.74 0.15 30.69
N ASN A 30 -29.59 -1.19 30.74
CA ASN A 30 -30.57 -2.33 30.67
C ASN A 30 -31.90 -2.16 29.89
N SER A 31 -32.51 -3.11 29.19
CA SER A 31 -32.47 -4.57 28.97
C SER A 31 -33.43 -4.82 27.75
N ASP A 32 -33.30 -5.79 26.85
CA ASP A 32 -33.67 -7.23 26.91
C ASP A 32 -33.58 -7.82 25.47
N PRO A 33 -33.56 -9.17 25.28
CA PRO A 33 -33.20 -9.84 24.02
C PRO A 33 -34.43 -10.29 23.18
N LEU A 34 -34.14 -10.92 22.01
CA LEU A 34 -35.02 -11.53 20.96
C LEU A 34 -35.07 -10.65 19.69
N ASP A 35 -35.02 -11.13 18.44
CA ASP A 35 -35.32 -12.43 17.82
C ASP A 35 -34.58 -12.51 16.46
N ASP A 36 -34.25 -13.71 16.01
CA ASP A 36 -33.38 -14.01 14.86
C ASP A 36 -34.28 -14.52 13.71
N SER A 37 -34.76 -13.62 12.85
CA SER A 37 -35.31 -13.96 11.53
C SER A 37 -35.51 -12.74 10.63
N ASP A 38 -35.26 -12.95 9.33
CA ASP A 38 -35.62 -12.12 8.18
C ASP A 38 -34.64 -11.00 7.78
N LEU A 39 -33.50 -11.39 7.20
CA LEU A 39 -32.71 -10.51 6.33
C LEU A 39 -33.04 -10.78 4.85
N ASP A 40 -34.20 -10.27 4.43
CA ASP A 40 -34.48 -9.90 3.05
C ASP A 40 -34.94 -8.44 3.06
N GLU A 41 -33.99 -7.50 3.04
CA GLU A 41 -34.30 -6.09 2.78
C GLU A 41 -33.50 -5.54 1.59
N SER A 42 -34.29 -5.22 0.58
CA SER A 42 -34.01 -4.42 -0.59
C SER A 42 -33.09 -3.22 -0.34
N PHE A 43 -32.16 -3.01 -1.28
CA PHE A 43 -31.46 -1.75 -1.49
C PHE A 43 -32.48 -0.61 -1.73
N GLN A 44 -32.92 0.06 -0.66
CA GLN A 44 -33.52 1.37 -0.73
C GLN A 44 -32.75 2.35 0.17
N THR A 45 -32.18 3.34 -0.52
CA THR A 45 -31.63 4.61 -0.06
C THR A 45 -32.21 5.16 1.24
N SER A 46 -31.41 5.19 2.31
CA SER A 46 -31.57 6.12 3.43
C SER A 46 -30.39 7.12 3.42
N ASN A 47 -30.71 8.35 3.04
CA ASN A 47 -29.79 9.49 3.02
C ASN A 47 -29.39 9.90 4.45
N SER A 48 -28.11 9.75 4.78
CA SER A 48 -27.36 10.85 5.37
C SER A 48 -26.20 11.12 4.42
N LYS A 49 -26.06 12.34 3.89
CA LYS A 49 -25.03 12.71 2.91
C LYS A 49 -23.64 12.71 3.57
N THR A 50 -23.12 11.52 3.77
CA THR A 50 -21.78 11.24 4.29
C THR A 50 -20.72 11.67 3.28
N ASP A 51 -21.01 11.60 1.99
CA ASP A 51 -20.11 12.05 0.93
C ASP A 51 -19.86 13.57 0.99
N THR A 52 -18.70 13.98 0.49
CA THR A 52 -18.33 15.41 0.39
C THR A 52 -18.02 15.73 -1.07
N SER A 53 -18.74 16.72 -1.62
CA SER A 53 -18.44 17.28 -2.95
C SER A 53 -17.38 18.39 -2.86
N ALA A 54 -16.68 18.65 -3.96
CA ALA A 54 -15.79 19.82 -4.07
C ALA A 54 -16.47 21.13 -3.68
N SER A 55 -17.76 21.30 -4.00
CA SER A 55 -18.51 22.51 -3.68
C SER A 55 -18.73 22.70 -2.18
N GLU A 56 -18.95 21.63 -1.44
CA GLU A 56 -19.09 21.66 0.03
C GLU A 56 -17.73 21.83 0.70
N ALA A 57 -16.69 21.16 0.19
CA ALA A 57 -15.33 21.30 0.70
C ALA A 57 -14.84 22.76 0.59
N ARG A 58 -15.10 23.42 -0.55
CA ARG A 58 -14.79 24.85 -0.73
C ARG A 58 -15.58 25.77 0.22
N LYS A 59 -16.72 25.30 0.76
CA LYS A 59 -17.50 26.01 1.79
C LYS A 59 -17.05 25.69 3.22
N GLY A 60 -15.98 24.90 3.38
CA GLY A 60 -15.39 24.57 4.67
C GLY A 60 -15.83 23.21 5.25
N LYS A 61 -16.61 22.40 4.52
CA LYS A 61 -16.87 21.01 4.92
C LYS A 61 -15.56 20.22 4.81
N ASP A 62 -15.27 19.36 5.79
CA ASP A 62 -14.09 18.49 5.73
C ASP A 62 -14.17 17.54 4.52
N ILE A 63 -13.03 17.32 3.84
CA ILE A 63 -12.97 16.51 2.61
C ILE A 63 -13.39 15.06 2.83
N GLN A 64 -13.18 14.50 4.04
CA GLN A 64 -13.67 13.17 4.43
C GLN A 64 -15.08 13.21 5.03
N GLY A 65 -15.62 14.42 5.23
CA GLY A 65 -16.92 14.64 5.84
C GLY A 65 -16.92 14.36 7.35
N ILE A 66 -15.78 14.54 8.02
CA ILE A 66 -15.66 14.48 9.47
C ILE A 66 -16.34 15.72 10.07
N PRO A 67 -17.37 15.56 10.91
CA PRO A 67 -18.11 16.68 11.50
C PRO A 67 -17.37 17.22 12.72
N TRP A 68 -16.24 17.89 12.51
CA TRP A 68 -15.39 18.45 13.57
C TRP A 68 -16.16 19.36 14.54
N GLU A 69 -17.21 20.02 14.07
CA GLU A 69 -18.11 20.86 14.86
C GLU A 69 -18.95 20.09 15.88
N LYS A 70 -19.09 18.78 15.73
CA LYS A 70 -19.81 17.89 16.65
C LYS A 70 -18.88 17.15 17.62
N LEU A 71 -17.56 17.29 17.45
CA LEU A 71 -16.57 16.60 18.27
C LEU A 71 -16.04 17.51 19.38
N ASN A 72 -15.56 16.91 20.47
CA ASN A 72 -15.02 17.62 21.63
C ASN A 72 -13.63 18.27 21.37
N TYR A 73 -13.12 18.18 20.15
CA TYR A 73 -11.82 18.69 19.75
C TYR A 73 -11.87 19.21 18.31
N SER A 74 -11.09 20.26 18.05
CA SER A 74 -10.92 20.79 16.69
C SER A 74 -10.03 19.88 15.85
N ARG A 75 -10.18 19.95 14.52
CA ARG A 75 -9.29 19.28 13.55
C ARG A 75 -7.81 19.52 13.86
N GLN A 76 -7.44 20.76 14.19
CA GLN A 76 -6.06 21.12 14.50
C GLN A 76 -5.57 20.47 15.79
N LYS A 77 -6.37 20.53 16.87
CA LYS A 77 -6.01 19.90 18.15
C LYS A 77 -5.85 18.39 18.00
N TYR A 78 -6.73 17.75 17.21
CA TYR A 78 -6.62 16.33 16.91
C TYR A 78 -5.36 16.00 16.13
N ARG A 79 -5.04 16.78 15.08
CA ARG A 79 -3.78 16.65 14.30
C ARG A 79 -2.52 16.80 15.17
N GLU A 80 -2.48 17.79 16.06
CA GLU A 80 -1.34 18.00 16.97
C GLU A 80 -1.15 16.81 17.92
N THR A 81 -2.25 16.31 18.49
CA THR A 81 -2.23 15.11 19.33
C THR A 81 -1.76 13.89 18.53
N ARG A 82 -2.25 13.74 17.29
CA ARG A 82 -1.91 12.62 16.41
C ARG A 82 -0.41 12.58 16.12
N LEU A 83 0.20 13.72 15.78
CA LEU A 83 1.65 13.81 15.55
C LEU A 83 2.48 13.52 16.81
N LYS A 84 2.00 13.89 18.00
CA LYS A 84 2.71 13.61 19.27
C LYS A 84 2.61 12.15 19.70
N GLN A 85 1.49 11.50 19.41
CA GLN A 85 1.19 10.14 19.85
C GLN A 85 1.60 9.07 18.84
N TYR A 86 1.79 9.43 17.57
CA TYR A 86 2.20 8.48 16.54
C TYR A 86 3.60 7.92 16.87
N LYS A 87 3.70 6.59 16.98
CA LYS A 87 4.94 5.90 17.29
C LYS A 87 5.53 5.32 16.02
N ASN A 88 6.71 5.80 15.64
CA ASN A 88 7.53 5.15 14.64
C ASN A 88 8.41 4.07 15.29
N TYR A 89 8.53 2.94 14.61
CA TYR A 89 9.43 1.87 14.98
C TYR A 89 10.57 1.85 13.97
N GLU A 90 11.68 2.52 14.27
CA GLU A 90 12.78 2.72 13.34
C GLU A 90 14.07 2.16 13.95
N ASN A 91 14.90 1.58 13.10
CA ASN A 91 16.20 1.02 13.46
C ASN A 91 17.33 1.86 12.83
N LEU A 92 17.44 3.12 13.26
CA LEU A 92 18.42 4.05 12.70
C LEU A 92 19.81 3.84 13.31
N SER A 93 20.85 3.85 12.46
CA SER A 93 22.25 3.86 12.90
C SER A 93 22.77 5.24 13.31
N HIS A 94 22.08 6.32 12.91
CA HIS A 94 22.46 7.72 13.14
C HIS A 94 21.28 8.55 13.67
N SER A 95 21.55 9.78 14.11
CA SER A 95 20.53 10.67 14.66
C SER A 95 19.54 11.15 13.57
N ARG A 96 18.30 11.44 13.97
CA ARG A 96 17.31 12.02 13.04
C ARG A 96 17.75 13.39 12.51
N ASP A 97 18.47 14.16 13.31
CA ASP A 97 18.98 15.48 12.91
C ASP A 97 19.95 15.38 11.72
N ASP A 98 20.68 14.28 11.60
CA ASP A 98 21.60 14.08 10.47
C ASP A 98 20.85 13.70 9.19
N LEU A 99 19.84 12.83 9.29
CA LEU A 99 18.92 12.53 8.18
C LEU A 99 18.20 13.78 7.68
N ASP A 100 17.77 14.65 8.60
CA ASP A 100 17.06 15.87 8.27
C ASP A 100 17.93 16.86 7.49
N LYS A 101 19.25 16.86 7.70
CA LYS A 101 20.20 17.69 6.94
C LYS A 101 20.41 17.20 5.50
N GLU A 102 20.19 15.91 5.24
CA GLU A 102 20.25 15.35 3.88
C GLU A 102 18.98 15.65 3.07
N CYS A 103 17.87 15.96 3.75
CA CYS A 103 16.59 16.18 3.11
C CYS A 103 16.54 17.49 2.32
N LEU A 104 15.91 17.46 1.16
CA LEU A 104 15.65 18.66 0.36
C LEU A 104 14.75 19.62 1.14
N GLU A 105 15.04 20.92 1.03
CA GLU A 105 14.14 21.97 1.51
C GLU A 105 12.95 22.10 0.55
N VAL A 106 11.81 21.53 0.95
CA VAL A 106 10.61 21.49 0.12
C VAL A 106 9.66 22.62 0.48
N GLN A 107 9.31 23.44 -0.52
CA GLN A 107 8.23 24.43 -0.44
C GLN A 107 6.87 23.72 -0.45
N LYS A 108 6.28 23.60 0.73
CA LYS A 108 4.92 23.06 0.92
C LYS A 108 3.87 24.15 0.62
N GLY A 109 2.72 23.73 0.10
CA GLY A 109 1.55 24.61 -0.12
C GLY A 109 1.22 24.88 -1.58
N LYS A 110 1.89 24.19 -2.52
CA LYS A 110 1.39 24.12 -3.89
C LYS A 110 0.14 23.25 -3.96
N ALA A 111 -0.70 23.48 -4.95
CA ALA A 111 -1.86 22.66 -5.26
C ALA A 111 -1.75 22.20 -6.71
N PHE A 112 -1.39 20.93 -6.90
CA PHE A 112 -1.27 20.28 -8.20
C PHE A 112 -2.52 19.49 -8.56
N TYR A 113 -3.25 18.99 -7.56
CA TYR A 113 -4.51 18.27 -7.68
C TYR A 113 -5.55 18.86 -6.72
N ASP A 114 -6.69 19.27 -7.26
CA ASP A 114 -7.80 19.82 -6.49
C ASP A 114 -8.75 18.71 -6.03
N PHE A 115 -9.19 18.76 -4.78
CA PHE A 115 -10.21 17.84 -4.27
C PHE A 115 -11.49 17.95 -5.11
N GLN A 116 -11.98 16.79 -5.56
CA GLN A 116 -13.16 16.71 -6.41
C GLN A 116 -14.33 16.06 -5.69
N PHE A 117 -14.10 14.90 -5.08
CA PHE A 117 -15.17 14.12 -4.49
C PHE A 117 -14.66 13.14 -3.44
N ASN A 118 -15.50 12.84 -2.47
CA ASN A 118 -15.30 11.81 -1.48
C ASN A 118 -16.54 10.91 -1.44
N THR A 119 -16.33 9.60 -1.58
CA THR A 119 -17.39 8.61 -1.35
C THR A 119 -17.10 7.72 -0.15
N ARG A 120 -18.08 7.58 0.75
CA ARG A 120 -18.09 6.64 1.88
C ARG A 120 -18.83 5.33 1.57
N LEU A 121 -19.40 5.20 0.37
CA LEU A 121 -20.00 3.95 -0.11
C LEU A 121 -18.95 2.85 -0.33
N VAL A 122 -17.73 3.26 -0.64
CA VAL A 122 -16.60 2.35 -0.83
C VAL A 122 -15.59 2.57 0.28
N LYS A 123 -15.37 1.53 1.07
CA LYS A 123 -14.42 1.55 2.19
C LYS A 123 -13.35 0.52 1.92
N SER A 124 -12.10 0.96 1.88
CA SER A 124 -11.00 0.01 1.69
C SER A 124 -10.75 -0.76 2.98
N THR A 125 -10.49 -2.06 2.86
CA THR A 125 -10.14 -2.91 4.00
C THR A 125 -8.67 -3.25 3.93
N ILE A 126 -7.96 -2.97 5.02
CA ILE A 126 -6.57 -3.36 5.20
C ILE A 126 -6.56 -4.51 6.20
N ILE A 127 -5.78 -5.54 5.90
CA ILE A 127 -5.47 -6.58 6.87
C ILE A 127 -4.16 -6.17 7.55
N HIS A 128 -4.13 -6.28 8.88
CA HIS A 128 -2.93 -6.06 9.67
C HIS A 128 -2.28 -7.40 10.00
N PHE A 129 -0.96 -7.42 10.01
CA PHE A 129 -0.23 -8.47 10.71
C PHE A 129 0.93 -7.88 11.49
N GLN A 130 1.20 -8.57 12.59
CA GLN A 130 2.32 -8.31 13.45
C GLN A 130 3.41 -9.30 13.09
N VAL A 131 4.59 -8.81 12.68
CA VAL A 131 5.78 -9.66 12.67
C VAL A 131 6.27 -9.71 14.11
N GLU A 132 5.87 -10.74 14.87
CA GLU A 132 6.57 -11.08 16.10
C GLU A 132 7.88 -11.75 15.73
N THR A 133 8.98 -11.00 15.80
CA THR A 133 10.34 -11.55 15.73
C THR A 133 10.59 -12.40 16.99
N PHE A 134 10.08 -13.63 17.02
CA PHE A 134 10.29 -14.58 18.11
C PHE A 134 11.74 -15.10 18.19
N LEU A 135 12.57 -14.85 17.18
CA LEU A 135 13.81 -15.62 16.98
C LEU A 135 15.06 -15.11 17.73
N HIS A 136 15.00 -14.04 18.54
CA HIS A 136 16.18 -13.54 19.27
C HIS A 136 16.17 -13.76 20.79
N LEU A 137 15.02 -14.12 21.38
CA LEU A 137 14.94 -14.47 22.81
C LEU A 137 15.46 -15.89 23.08
N TYR A 138 15.14 -16.85 22.22
CA TYR A 138 15.50 -18.25 22.44
C TYR A 138 17.01 -18.50 22.29
N LEU A 139 17.65 -17.87 21.29
CA LEU A 139 19.09 -18.03 21.07
C LEU A 139 19.91 -17.39 22.21
N ASN A 140 19.47 -16.23 22.73
CA ASN A 140 20.15 -15.57 23.86
C ASN A 140 19.93 -16.28 25.20
N LEU A 141 18.76 -16.88 25.45
CA LEU A 141 18.55 -17.71 26.64
C LEU A 141 19.39 -18.99 26.60
N VAL A 142 19.49 -19.65 25.44
CA VAL A 142 20.30 -20.86 25.26
C VAL A 142 21.80 -20.54 25.38
N LEU A 143 22.27 -19.44 24.81
CA LEU A 143 23.68 -19.01 24.93
C LEU A 143 24.02 -18.56 26.36
N ARG A 144 23.09 -17.94 27.09
CA ARG A 144 23.25 -17.61 28.53
C ARG A 144 23.33 -18.85 29.41
N HIS A 145 22.57 -19.90 29.09
CA HIS A 145 22.55 -21.12 29.91
C HIS A 145 23.77 -22.01 29.68
N PHE A 146 24.33 -22.02 28.46
CA PHE A 146 25.45 -22.91 28.14
C PHE A 146 26.85 -22.31 28.29
N TRP A 147 27.07 -20.99 28.13
CA TRP A 147 28.43 -20.48 27.91
C TRP A 147 28.98 -19.39 28.82
N GLY A 148 28.29 -18.99 29.89
CA GLY A 148 28.90 -18.37 31.08
C GLY A 148 29.94 -17.24 30.87
N LYS A 149 29.91 -16.49 29.75
CA LYS A 149 30.85 -15.40 29.45
C LYS A 149 30.14 -14.06 29.53
N LYS A 150 30.66 -13.18 30.39
CA LYS A 150 30.10 -11.86 30.70
C LYS A 150 30.51 -10.74 29.73
N ASP A 151 31.47 -10.95 28.83
CA ASP A 151 32.09 -9.85 28.07
C ASP A 151 32.11 -10.10 26.55
N SER A 152 30.93 -10.15 25.94
CA SER A 152 30.75 -10.03 24.49
C SER A 152 29.44 -9.30 24.24
N PHE A 153 29.49 -7.97 24.20
CA PHE A 153 28.33 -7.14 23.86
C PHE A 153 27.98 -7.35 22.38
N LEU A 154 26.98 -8.19 22.10
CA LEU A 154 26.17 -8.07 20.89
C LEU A 154 25.17 -6.93 21.14
N PRO A 155 24.96 -6.00 20.19
CA PRO A 155 23.99 -4.93 20.36
C PRO A 155 22.61 -5.54 20.61
N ILE A 156 21.97 -5.09 21.70
CA ILE A 156 20.61 -5.44 22.06
C ILE A 156 19.70 -4.76 21.03
N TYR A 157 19.35 -5.46 19.96
CA TYR A 157 18.29 -5.00 19.06
C TYR A 157 16.98 -5.03 19.84
N GLY A 158 16.42 -3.84 20.07
CA GLY A 158 15.16 -3.66 20.78
C GLY A 158 14.05 -4.47 20.12
N TYR A 159 13.18 -5.05 20.96
CA TYR A 159 11.92 -5.65 20.56
C TYR A 159 11.01 -4.56 19.99
N GLY A 160 11.14 -4.29 18.69
CA GLY A 160 10.28 -3.42 17.92
C GLY A 160 9.31 -4.26 17.09
N CYS A 161 8.03 -4.23 17.44
CA CYS A 161 6.96 -4.79 16.64
C CYS A 161 6.86 -4.01 15.32
N ILE A 162 7.45 -4.52 14.24
CA ILE A 162 7.24 -3.97 12.90
C ILE A 162 5.88 -4.50 12.43
N LYS A 163 4.83 -3.69 12.60
CA LYS A 163 3.56 -3.91 11.88
C LYS A 163 3.83 -3.64 10.41
N ALA A 164 4.13 -4.70 9.65
CA ALA A 164 4.40 -4.60 8.22
C ALA A 164 3.07 -4.37 7.48
N MET A 165 2.86 -3.11 7.13
CA MET A 165 1.69 -2.66 6.40
C MET A 165 1.97 -2.79 4.91
N LEU A 166 1.41 -3.83 4.27
CA LEU A 166 1.43 -3.97 2.82
C LEU A 166 0.39 -3.02 2.23
N ARG A 167 0.82 -2.18 1.29
CA ARG A 167 0.06 -1.06 0.75
C ARG A 167 0.17 -1.04 -0.76
N ASN A 168 -0.88 -1.51 -1.42
CA ASN A 168 -1.13 -1.40 -2.87
C ASN A 168 -2.53 -1.95 -3.16
N LEU A 169 -3.55 -1.46 -2.43
CA LEU A 169 -4.94 -1.95 -2.53
C LEU A 169 -5.86 -1.04 -3.35
N LEU A 170 -5.28 -0.15 -4.17
CA LEU A 170 -5.98 0.81 -5.00
C LEU A 170 -5.29 0.98 -6.36
N TRP A 171 -6.06 0.86 -7.44
CA TRP A 171 -5.57 1.02 -8.80
C TRP A 171 -6.58 1.69 -9.73
N ALA A 172 -6.20 2.82 -10.31
CA ALA A 172 -6.96 3.48 -11.37
C ALA A 172 -6.54 2.93 -12.75
N THR A 173 -7.53 2.61 -13.58
CA THR A 173 -7.32 2.18 -14.98
C THR A 173 -7.77 3.24 -15.98
N SER A 174 -8.56 4.21 -15.53
CA SER A 174 -8.94 5.42 -16.24
C SER A 174 -9.16 6.53 -15.21
N LYS A 175 -9.46 7.75 -15.68
CA LYS A 175 -9.96 8.84 -14.81
C LYS A 175 -11.23 8.46 -14.05
N HIS A 176 -11.98 7.47 -14.52
CA HIS A 176 -13.29 7.13 -14.01
C HIS A 176 -13.40 5.73 -13.43
N ASP A 177 -12.41 4.87 -13.62
CA ASP A 177 -12.47 3.46 -13.27
C ASP A 177 -11.35 3.10 -12.31
N VAL A 178 -11.76 2.74 -11.10
CA VAL A 178 -10.88 2.47 -9.97
C VAL A 178 -11.17 1.08 -9.41
N TYR A 179 -10.12 0.36 -9.05
CA TYR A 179 -10.20 -0.96 -8.46
C TYR A 179 -9.62 -0.93 -7.07
N LEU A 180 -10.31 -1.53 -6.11
CA LEU A 180 -9.89 -1.51 -4.72
C LEU A 180 -10.42 -2.71 -3.95
N MET A 181 -9.74 -3.01 -2.85
CA MET A 181 -10.12 -4.07 -1.95
C MET A 181 -11.16 -3.55 -0.94
N GLN A 182 -12.31 -4.22 -0.85
CA GLN A 182 -13.33 -3.98 0.18
C GLN A 182 -13.75 -5.33 0.78
N ASN A 183 -13.54 -5.51 2.09
CA ASN A 183 -13.83 -6.71 2.86
C ASN A 183 -13.19 -8.00 2.34
N TYR A 184 -13.86 -8.74 1.46
CA TYR A 184 -13.35 -9.95 0.81
C TYR A 184 -13.52 -9.86 -0.70
N SER A 185 -13.66 -8.65 -1.23
CA SER A 185 -14.02 -8.41 -2.62
C SER A 185 -13.04 -7.44 -3.24
N VAL A 186 -12.58 -7.76 -4.44
CA VAL A 186 -12.02 -6.73 -5.30
C VAL A 186 -13.19 -6.06 -6.00
N MET A 187 -13.36 -4.76 -5.75
CA MET A 187 -14.43 -3.93 -6.27
C MET A 187 -13.89 -3.08 -7.42
N HIS A 188 -14.72 -2.88 -8.44
CA HIS A 188 -14.59 -1.83 -9.43
C HIS A 188 -15.53 -0.70 -9.04
N TRP A 189 -15.02 0.52 -8.95
CA TRP A 189 -15.78 1.74 -8.72
C TRP A 189 -15.71 2.61 -9.96
N SER A 190 -16.87 3.01 -10.48
CA SER A 190 -16.98 4.01 -11.52
C SER A 190 -17.26 5.38 -10.89
N SER A 191 -16.32 6.33 -10.95
CA SER A 191 -16.56 7.70 -10.45
C SER A 191 -17.58 8.45 -11.29
N LEU A 192 -17.65 8.14 -12.59
CA LEU A 192 -18.63 8.73 -13.51
C LEU A 192 -20.07 8.31 -13.17
N GLN A 193 -20.29 7.02 -12.89
CA GLN A 193 -21.62 6.48 -12.56
C GLN A 193 -21.91 6.50 -11.05
N GLN A 194 -20.91 6.79 -10.23
CA GLN A 194 -20.94 6.67 -8.77
C GLN A 194 -21.48 5.31 -8.33
N ARG A 195 -20.99 4.24 -8.97
CA ARG A 195 -21.46 2.88 -8.75
C ARG A 195 -20.30 1.91 -8.61
N GLY A 196 -20.40 1.04 -7.61
CA GLY A 196 -19.53 -0.10 -7.41
C GLY A 196 -20.07 -1.37 -8.05
N LYS A 197 -19.16 -2.23 -8.54
CA LYS A 197 -19.44 -3.58 -8.99
C LYS A 197 -18.37 -4.52 -8.45
N GLU A 198 -18.78 -5.66 -7.90
CA GLU A 198 -17.85 -6.69 -7.48
C GLU A 198 -17.18 -7.33 -8.72
N VAL A 199 -15.85 -7.40 -8.70
CA VAL A 199 -15.04 -8.03 -9.75
C VAL A 199 -14.87 -9.51 -9.45
N PHE A 200 -14.48 -9.84 -8.22
CA PHE A 200 -14.51 -11.19 -7.66
C PHE A 200 -14.47 -11.15 -6.12
N ASN A 201 -14.97 -12.22 -5.51
CA ASN A 201 -15.01 -12.40 -4.06
C ASN A 201 -14.09 -13.56 -3.66
N VAL A 202 -13.26 -13.32 -2.63
CA VAL A 202 -12.27 -14.28 -2.13
C VAL A 202 -12.68 -14.95 -0.81
N ALA A 203 -13.87 -14.66 -0.27
CA ALA A 203 -14.40 -15.35 0.92
C ALA A 203 -14.82 -16.79 0.63
N ARG A 204 -15.16 -17.09 -0.63
CA ARG A 204 -15.53 -18.43 -1.11
C ARG A 204 -14.34 -19.09 -1.83
N PRO A 205 -14.35 -20.43 -1.97
CA PRO A 205 -13.35 -21.11 -2.78
C PRO A 205 -13.31 -20.54 -4.20
N ILE A 206 -12.13 -20.23 -4.68
CA ILE A 206 -11.90 -19.76 -6.05
C ILE A 206 -11.35 -20.94 -6.83
N VAL A 207 -12.04 -21.29 -7.91
CA VAL A 207 -11.60 -22.33 -8.85
C VAL A 207 -11.12 -21.62 -10.13
N PRO A 208 -9.91 -21.92 -10.61
CA PRO A 208 -9.38 -21.30 -11.83
C PRO A 208 -10.17 -21.80 -13.05
N THR A 209 -10.42 -20.92 -14.02
CA THR A 209 -11.18 -21.24 -15.23
C THR A 209 -10.31 -21.51 -16.44
N LEU A 210 -9.04 -21.09 -16.44
CA LEU A 210 -8.13 -21.37 -17.54
C LEU A 210 -7.57 -22.79 -17.41
N GLU A 211 -7.74 -23.59 -18.47
CA GLU A 211 -7.11 -24.89 -18.62
C GLU A 211 -6.10 -24.83 -19.76
N CYS A 212 -4.81 -24.95 -19.46
CA CYS A 212 -3.78 -25.13 -20.46
C CYS A 212 -2.75 -26.19 -20.01
N PRO A 213 -2.15 -26.94 -20.96
CA PRO A 213 -1.19 -27.99 -20.62
C PRO A 213 0.00 -27.44 -19.81
N GLY A 214 0.30 -28.05 -18.66
CA GLY A 214 1.40 -27.65 -17.80
C GLY A 214 1.09 -26.53 -16.80
N LEU A 215 -0.14 -25.99 -16.79
CA LEU A 215 -0.57 -25.01 -15.80
C LEU A 215 -0.76 -25.65 -14.43
N LEU A 216 -0.04 -25.16 -13.41
CA LEU A 216 -0.13 -25.62 -12.02
C LEU A 216 -1.13 -24.80 -11.20
N ALA A 217 -2.29 -24.49 -11.80
CA ALA A 217 -3.37 -23.78 -11.10
C ALA A 217 -4.06 -24.71 -10.10
N ARG A 218 -4.36 -24.19 -8.91
CA ARG A 218 -5.04 -24.93 -7.84
C ARG A 218 -6.08 -24.03 -7.19
N PRO A 219 -7.24 -24.57 -6.79
CA PRO A 219 -8.21 -23.79 -6.04
C PRO A 219 -7.59 -23.21 -4.77
N VAL A 220 -7.95 -21.97 -4.46
CA VAL A 220 -7.55 -21.27 -3.23
C VAL A 220 -8.79 -20.95 -2.41
N TYR A 221 -8.63 -20.84 -1.08
CA TYR A 221 -9.75 -20.79 -0.14
C TYR A 221 -9.56 -19.64 0.83
N ARG A 222 -10.58 -18.78 0.98
CA ARG A 222 -10.60 -17.68 1.96
C ARG A 222 -9.32 -16.82 1.90
N VAL A 223 -8.96 -16.38 0.69
CA VAL A 223 -7.71 -15.62 0.50
C VAL A 223 -7.84 -14.28 1.22
N GLN A 224 -6.87 -14.01 2.10
CA GLN A 224 -6.69 -12.68 2.67
C GLN A 224 -5.81 -11.90 1.71
N ILE A 225 -6.36 -10.90 1.02
CA ILE A 225 -5.59 -10.11 0.04
C ILE A 225 -4.65 -9.16 0.79
N SER A 226 -3.37 -9.23 0.47
CA SER A 226 -2.31 -8.36 1.00
C SER A 226 -1.92 -7.26 0.03
N THR A 227 -2.06 -7.48 -1.27
CA THR A 227 -1.59 -6.59 -2.34
C THR A 227 -2.35 -6.85 -3.63
N MET A 228 -2.45 -5.85 -4.49
CA MET A 228 -3.02 -6.03 -5.83
C MET A 228 -2.36 -5.13 -6.87
N ALA A 229 -2.53 -5.52 -8.13
CA ALA A 229 -2.15 -4.75 -9.31
C ALA A 229 -3.22 -4.88 -10.37
N VAL A 230 -3.53 -3.78 -11.05
CA VAL A 230 -4.42 -3.80 -12.22
C VAL A 230 -3.73 -3.12 -13.38
N LYS A 231 -3.56 -3.86 -14.47
CA LYS A 231 -2.97 -3.32 -15.69
C LYS A 231 -3.66 -3.90 -16.91
N GLU A 232 -4.00 -3.01 -17.83
CA GLU A 232 -4.75 -3.34 -19.04
C GLU A 232 -6.07 -4.04 -18.70
N ASN A 233 -6.15 -5.35 -18.84
CA ASN A 233 -7.35 -6.13 -18.53
C ASN A 233 -7.09 -7.20 -17.47
N LEU A 234 -5.95 -7.15 -16.79
CA LEU A 234 -5.56 -8.14 -15.79
C LEU A 234 -5.59 -7.52 -14.40
N VAL A 235 -6.38 -8.13 -13.52
CA VAL A 235 -6.33 -7.90 -12.07
C VAL A 235 -5.54 -9.03 -11.45
N VAL A 236 -4.52 -8.70 -10.68
CA VAL A 236 -3.71 -9.63 -9.90
C VAL A 236 -3.85 -9.27 -8.43
N ALA A 237 -4.09 -10.26 -7.58
CA ALA A 237 -4.11 -10.11 -6.13
C ALA A 237 -3.18 -11.15 -5.49
N GLY A 238 -2.33 -10.69 -4.56
CA GLY A 238 -1.49 -11.52 -3.71
C GLY A 238 -2.15 -11.76 -2.35
N GLY A 239 -1.91 -12.93 -1.78
CA GLY A 239 -2.50 -13.37 -0.51
C GLY A 239 -1.50 -13.51 0.63
N TYR A 240 -2.02 -13.52 1.86
CA TYR A 240 -1.26 -13.69 3.10
C TYR A 240 -0.61 -15.06 3.29
N HIS A 241 -1.09 -16.09 2.60
CA HIS A 241 -0.50 -17.43 2.65
C HIS A 241 0.14 -17.83 1.32
N GLY A 242 0.58 -16.82 0.56
CA GLY A 242 1.34 -16.99 -0.67
C GLY A 242 0.47 -17.32 -1.87
N GLU A 243 -0.81 -16.96 -1.79
CA GLU A 243 -1.73 -17.13 -2.91
C GLU A 243 -1.50 -16.04 -3.96
N LEU A 244 -1.69 -16.44 -5.22
CA LEU A 244 -1.78 -15.52 -6.34
C LEU A 244 -3.12 -15.77 -7.03
N VAL A 245 -3.90 -14.70 -7.25
CA VAL A 245 -5.20 -14.73 -7.92
C VAL A 245 -5.18 -13.76 -9.08
N CYS A 246 -5.42 -14.26 -10.29
CA CYS A 246 -5.38 -13.50 -11.53
C CYS A 246 -6.72 -13.59 -12.27
N LYS A 247 -7.35 -12.44 -12.51
CA LYS A 247 -8.60 -12.34 -13.27
C LYS A 247 -8.43 -11.46 -14.49
N ASN A 248 -8.77 -12.02 -15.65
CA ASN A 248 -8.95 -11.22 -16.86
C ASN A 248 -10.34 -10.57 -16.83
N LEU A 249 -10.39 -9.25 -16.90
CA LEU A 249 -11.62 -8.44 -16.85
C LEU A 249 -12.54 -8.69 -18.05
N ARG A 250 -12.01 -9.22 -19.17
CA ARG A 250 -12.79 -9.55 -20.37
C ARG A 250 -13.48 -10.91 -20.28
N HIS A 251 -13.09 -11.75 -19.34
CA HIS A 251 -13.60 -13.11 -19.22
C HIS A 251 -14.29 -13.35 -17.87
N PRO A 252 -15.34 -14.20 -17.82
CA PRO A 252 -15.97 -14.58 -16.57
C PRO A 252 -15.03 -15.46 -15.73
N GLY A 253 -15.20 -15.43 -14.42
CA GLY A 253 -14.40 -16.22 -13.48
C GLY A 253 -12.98 -15.71 -13.27
N VAL A 254 -12.21 -16.43 -12.46
CA VAL A 254 -10.79 -16.16 -12.19
C VAL A 254 -9.98 -17.02 -13.14
N ALA A 255 -9.10 -16.42 -13.93
CA ALA A 255 -8.33 -17.13 -14.95
C ALA A 255 -7.32 -18.09 -14.30
N PHE A 256 -6.60 -17.61 -13.29
CA PHE A 256 -5.61 -18.40 -12.56
C PHE A 256 -5.70 -18.12 -11.07
N CYS A 257 -5.58 -19.17 -10.27
CA CYS A 257 -5.21 -19.04 -8.88
C CYS A 257 -4.34 -20.21 -8.47
N SER A 258 -3.40 -19.98 -7.56
CA SER A 258 -2.61 -21.03 -6.92
C SER A 258 -1.88 -20.47 -5.71
N LYS A 259 -1.37 -21.37 -4.87
CA LYS A 259 -0.39 -21.04 -3.84
C LYS A 259 1.00 -21.14 -4.45
N ILE A 260 1.68 -20.00 -4.58
CA ILE A 260 2.96 -19.90 -5.29
C ILE A 260 4.17 -20.08 -4.37
N THR A 261 4.01 -20.01 -3.05
CA THR A 261 5.11 -20.19 -2.09
C THR A 261 5.07 -21.56 -1.39
N PRO A 262 6.23 -22.16 -1.05
CA PRO A 262 6.28 -23.29 -0.15
C PRO A 262 6.06 -22.81 1.30
N GLY A 263 4.97 -23.21 1.94
CA GLY A 263 4.67 -22.81 3.34
C GLY A 263 3.75 -21.60 3.42
N ASN A 264 3.78 -20.83 4.51
CA ASN A 264 2.82 -19.74 4.77
C ASN A 264 3.42 -18.35 4.52
N ALA A 265 4.27 -18.24 3.51
CA ALA A 265 4.91 -16.98 3.14
C ALA A 265 3.90 -16.01 2.52
N ILE A 266 3.92 -14.75 2.93
CA ILE A 266 3.02 -13.68 2.44
C ILE A 266 3.52 -13.20 1.08
N THR A 267 2.59 -13.01 0.14
CA THR A 267 2.86 -12.25 -1.08
C THR A 267 2.81 -10.76 -0.76
N ASN A 268 3.97 -10.14 -0.60
CA ASN A 268 4.10 -8.77 -0.15
C ASN A 268 3.75 -7.75 -1.24
N ALA A 269 4.21 -7.98 -2.47
CA ALA A 269 3.93 -7.11 -3.60
C ALA A 269 3.66 -7.91 -4.86
N VAL A 270 2.67 -7.47 -5.63
CA VAL A 270 2.46 -7.91 -7.00
C VAL A 270 2.53 -6.71 -7.93
N ASP A 271 3.08 -6.91 -9.11
CA ASP A 271 3.05 -5.92 -10.19
C ASP A 271 2.86 -6.62 -11.54
N VAL A 272 2.41 -5.84 -12.53
CA VAL A 272 2.18 -6.30 -13.88
C VAL A 272 2.95 -5.39 -14.83
N TYR A 273 3.82 -5.96 -15.66
CA TYR A 273 4.67 -5.19 -16.56
C TYR A 273 4.73 -5.79 -17.96
N ARG A 274 5.11 -4.96 -18.93
CA ARG A 274 5.33 -5.38 -20.31
C ARG A 274 6.80 -5.70 -20.47
N HIS A 275 7.11 -6.96 -20.77
CA HIS A 275 8.47 -7.40 -21.07
C HIS A 275 8.93 -6.79 -22.41
N PRO A 276 10.25 -6.58 -22.65
CA PRO A 276 10.77 -6.09 -23.93
C PRO A 276 10.28 -6.82 -25.19
N SER A 277 9.89 -8.09 -25.08
CA SER A 277 9.29 -8.86 -26.19
C SER A 277 7.85 -8.45 -26.52
N GLY A 278 7.24 -7.56 -25.73
CA GLY A 278 5.85 -7.13 -25.84
C GLY A 278 4.87 -7.96 -25.02
N SER A 279 5.26 -9.10 -24.47
CA SER A 279 4.38 -9.94 -23.65
C SER A 279 4.19 -9.37 -22.25
N LEU A 280 3.01 -9.58 -21.68
CA LEU A 280 2.69 -9.13 -20.32
C LEU A 280 3.20 -10.17 -19.31
N ARG A 281 3.70 -9.68 -18.17
CA ARG A 281 4.28 -10.49 -17.09
C ARG A 281 3.68 -10.09 -15.76
N VAL A 282 3.48 -11.08 -14.89
CA VAL A 282 3.12 -10.88 -13.49
C VAL A 282 4.36 -11.14 -12.67
N VAL A 283 4.70 -10.24 -11.76
CA VAL A 283 5.77 -10.43 -10.77
C VAL A 283 5.15 -10.44 -9.37
N ALA A 284 5.61 -11.35 -8.53
CA ALA A 284 5.18 -11.49 -7.14
C ALA A 284 6.41 -11.59 -6.24
N ALA A 285 6.57 -10.61 -5.35
CA ALA A 285 7.56 -10.60 -4.28
C ALA A 285 6.95 -11.15 -2.99
N ASN A 286 7.68 -12.05 -2.33
CA ASN A 286 7.20 -12.75 -1.15
C ASN A 286 8.19 -12.64 0.01
N ASN A 287 7.70 -12.84 1.23
CA ASN A 287 8.52 -12.76 2.44
C ASN A 287 9.42 -14.00 2.69
N ASP A 288 9.35 -15.03 1.85
CA ASP A 288 10.28 -16.17 1.81
C ASP A 288 11.56 -15.89 1.01
N SER A 289 11.86 -14.60 0.83
CA SER A 289 12.99 -14.09 0.07
C SER A 289 12.95 -14.40 -1.43
N GLN A 290 11.79 -14.71 -1.99
CA GLN A 290 11.64 -15.04 -3.40
C GLN A 290 10.83 -14.02 -4.19
N VAL A 291 11.28 -13.77 -5.41
CA VAL A 291 10.53 -13.07 -6.46
C VAL A 291 10.20 -14.06 -7.56
N GLN A 292 8.92 -14.24 -7.82
CA GLN A 292 8.40 -15.14 -8.85
C GLN A 292 7.82 -14.36 -10.01
N MET A 293 8.05 -14.86 -11.21
CA MET A 293 7.55 -14.26 -12.44
C MET A 293 6.75 -15.26 -13.24
N PHE A 294 5.65 -14.78 -13.81
CA PHE A 294 4.73 -15.57 -14.62
C PHE A 294 4.45 -14.85 -15.93
N ASP A 295 4.29 -15.63 -17.00
CA ASP A 295 3.65 -15.13 -18.22
C ASP A 295 2.17 -14.81 -17.94
N ALA A 296 1.67 -13.67 -18.39
CA ALA A 296 0.31 -13.24 -18.05
C ALA A 296 -0.78 -13.85 -18.95
N GLU A 297 -0.42 -14.50 -20.06
CA GLU A 297 -1.35 -15.16 -20.98
C GLU A 297 -1.65 -16.58 -20.50
N ASN A 298 -0.60 -17.34 -20.15
CA ASN A 298 -0.74 -18.73 -19.76
C ASN A 298 -0.34 -19.04 -18.31
N PHE A 299 0.09 -18.05 -17.52
CA PHE A 299 0.51 -18.19 -16.11
C PHE A 299 1.61 -19.24 -15.88
N ALA A 300 2.38 -19.59 -16.91
CA ALA A 300 3.57 -20.39 -16.74
C ALA A 300 4.64 -19.60 -15.98
N SER A 301 5.32 -20.25 -15.03
CA SER A 301 6.45 -19.63 -14.35
C SER A 301 7.59 -19.42 -15.36
N VAL A 302 8.07 -18.18 -15.45
CA VAL A 302 9.20 -17.80 -16.32
C VAL A 302 10.48 -17.52 -15.53
N GLY A 303 10.37 -17.34 -14.21
CA GLY A 303 11.51 -17.07 -13.34
C GLY A 303 11.15 -17.20 -11.87
N CYS A 304 12.11 -17.64 -11.07
CA CYS A 304 12.05 -17.64 -9.62
C CYS A 304 13.43 -17.26 -9.09
N PHE A 305 13.53 -16.11 -8.43
CA PHE A 305 14.78 -15.51 -7.99
C PHE A 305 14.80 -15.41 -6.47
N LYS A 306 15.86 -15.94 -5.86
CA LYS A 306 16.05 -15.93 -4.41
C LYS A 306 17.04 -14.84 -4.00
N TYR A 307 16.70 -14.13 -2.94
CA TYR A 307 17.50 -13.10 -2.31
C TYR A 307 17.83 -13.47 -0.86
N ASP A 308 18.68 -12.68 -0.21
CA ASP A 308 19.19 -12.99 1.13
C ASP A 308 18.20 -12.67 2.26
N TRP A 309 17.11 -11.98 1.97
CA TRP A 309 16.15 -11.45 2.93
C TRP A 309 14.72 -11.40 2.36
N SER A 310 13.73 -11.28 3.26
CA SER A 310 12.30 -11.15 2.90
C SER A 310 12.07 -9.98 1.96
N VAL A 311 11.47 -10.24 0.78
CA VAL A 311 11.24 -9.18 -0.21
C VAL A 311 9.90 -8.51 0.08
N ASN A 312 9.95 -7.28 0.56
CA ASN A 312 8.78 -6.48 0.94
C ASN A 312 8.15 -5.75 -0.25
N ASN A 313 8.95 -5.38 -1.26
CA ASN A 313 8.43 -4.78 -2.48
C ASN A 313 9.34 -5.06 -3.69
N THR A 314 8.74 -5.07 -4.88
CA THR A 314 9.48 -5.05 -6.14
C THR A 314 8.80 -4.14 -7.15
N SER A 315 9.57 -3.55 -8.06
CA SER A 315 9.05 -2.83 -9.22
C SER A 315 9.97 -3.01 -10.42
N VAL A 316 9.38 -3.04 -11.61
CA VAL A 316 10.12 -3.23 -12.87
C VAL A 316 10.29 -1.89 -13.57
N SER A 317 11.46 -1.65 -14.15
CA SER A 317 11.72 -0.45 -14.95
C SER A 317 10.77 -0.36 -16.14
N PRO A 318 10.49 0.86 -16.68
CA PRO A 318 9.53 1.06 -17.76
C PRO A 318 9.88 0.29 -19.05
N ASP A 319 11.17 0.05 -19.29
CA ASP A 319 11.65 -0.75 -20.42
C ASP A 319 11.61 -2.27 -20.14
N GLY A 320 11.21 -2.68 -18.94
CA GLY A 320 11.07 -4.08 -18.53
C GLY A 320 12.39 -4.82 -18.33
N ARG A 321 13.52 -4.12 -18.19
CA ARG A 321 14.86 -4.74 -18.11
C ARG A 321 15.44 -4.82 -16.70
N LEU A 322 15.06 -3.92 -15.80
CA LEU A 322 15.60 -3.86 -14.45
C LEU A 322 14.51 -4.13 -13.41
N LEU A 323 14.89 -4.80 -12.33
CA LEU A 323 14.10 -4.96 -11.13
C LEU A 323 14.72 -4.16 -9.99
N ALA A 324 13.88 -3.40 -9.29
CA ALA A 324 14.18 -2.93 -7.95
C ALA A 324 13.66 -3.96 -6.95
N ILE A 325 14.54 -4.44 -6.07
CA ILE A 325 14.21 -5.41 -5.02
C ILE A 325 14.41 -4.72 -3.67
N LEU A 326 13.36 -4.68 -2.86
CA LEU A 326 13.31 -4.03 -1.55
C LEU A 326 12.79 -5.00 -0.48
N GLY A 327 13.31 -4.91 0.74
CA GLY A 327 12.92 -5.82 1.80
C GLY A 327 13.60 -5.54 3.13
N ASP A 328 13.93 -6.60 3.88
CA ASP A 328 14.58 -6.53 5.20
C ASP A 328 16.08 -6.20 5.10
N SER A 329 16.39 -5.19 4.29
CA SER A 329 17.70 -4.58 4.10
C SER A 329 17.54 -3.08 3.88
N ALA A 330 18.54 -2.34 4.33
CA ALA A 330 18.67 -0.90 4.05
C ALA A 330 19.04 -0.61 2.59
N GLU A 331 19.53 -1.61 1.85
CA GLU A 331 19.90 -1.46 0.44
C GLU A 331 18.73 -1.85 -0.48
N CYS A 332 18.54 -1.08 -1.55
CA CYS A 332 17.76 -1.53 -2.70
C CYS A 332 18.68 -2.25 -3.68
N LEU A 333 18.37 -3.50 -4.04
CA LEU A 333 19.12 -4.19 -5.08
C LEU A 333 18.53 -3.86 -6.46
N LEU A 334 19.40 -3.60 -7.43
CA LEU A 334 19.05 -3.57 -8.84
C LEU A 334 19.47 -4.90 -9.47
N ALA A 335 18.51 -5.57 -10.11
CA ALA A 335 18.73 -6.85 -10.77
C ALA A 335 18.26 -6.83 -12.23
N ASP A 336 18.86 -7.67 -13.07
CA ASP A 336 18.36 -7.94 -14.41
C ASP A 336 17.02 -8.68 -14.33
N ALA A 337 16.00 -8.18 -15.03
CA ALA A 337 14.63 -8.69 -14.90
C ALA A 337 14.43 -10.10 -15.49
N ASN A 338 15.33 -10.55 -16.36
CA ASN A 338 15.22 -11.87 -17.01
C ASN A 338 15.92 -12.96 -16.21
N SER A 339 17.08 -12.65 -15.65
CA SER A 339 17.93 -13.61 -14.93
C SER A 339 17.81 -13.50 -13.41
N GLY A 340 17.26 -12.39 -12.89
CA GLY A 340 17.24 -12.08 -11.46
C GLY A 340 18.60 -11.74 -10.87
N LYS A 341 19.66 -11.72 -11.70
CA LYS A 341 21.02 -11.46 -11.25
C LYS A 341 21.16 -10.02 -10.80
N VAL A 342 21.66 -9.83 -9.57
CA VAL A 342 21.99 -8.50 -9.03
C VAL A 342 23.13 -7.87 -9.85
N ILE A 343 22.91 -6.64 -10.32
CA ILE A 343 23.87 -5.86 -11.11
C ILE A 343 24.39 -4.63 -10.35
N GLY A 344 23.73 -4.24 -9.27
CA GLY A 344 24.14 -3.12 -8.41
C GLY A 344 23.25 -3.00 -7.19
N SER A 345 23.63 -2.12 -6.26
CA SER A 345 22.79 -1.77 -5.13
C SER A 345 22.81 -0.26 -4.87
N LEU A 346 21.72 0.23 -4.31
CA LEU A 346 21.52 1.62 -3.92
C LEU A 346 21.62 1.69 -2.40
N LYS A 347 22.59 2.47 -1.91
CA LYS A 347 22.93 2.54 -0.48
C LYS A 347 22.68 3.95 0.03
N GLY A 348 22.03 4.08 1.18
CA GLY A 348 21.82 5.36 1.85
C GLY A 348 20.63 5.37 2.81
N HIS A 349 19.60 4.56 2.55
CA HIS A 349 18.54 4.35 3.54
C HIS A 349 19.12 3.74 4.82
N LEU A 350 18.45 3.99 5.95
CA LEU A 350 18.91 3.52 7.26
C LEU A 350 18.09 2.38 7.85
N ASP A 351 17.01 1.98 7.19
CA ASP A 351 16.10 0.94 7.68
C ASP A 351 15.42 0.20 6.50
N TYR A 352 14.41 -0.63 6.74
CA TYR A 352 13.77 -1.47 5.72
C TYR A 352 12.92 -0.67 4.73
N SER A 353 13.05 -1.05 3.46
CA SER A 353 12.32 -0.42 2.36
C SER A 353 11.02 -1.15 2.05
N PHE A 354 9.96 -0.41 1.77
CA PHE A 354 8.60 -0.95 1.60
C PHE A 354 7.91 -0.53 0.30
N SER A 355 8.46 0.44 -0.43
CA SER A 355 7.87 0.89 -1.68
C SER A 355 8.93 1.37 -2.65
N SER A 356 8.69 1.18 -3.94
CA SER A 356 9.47 1.78 -5.02
C SER A 356 8.60 2.18 -6.19
N ALA A 357 9.05 3.19 -6.93
CA ALA A 357 8.42 3.62 -8.17
C ALA A 357 9.46 4.11 -9.16
N TRP A 358 9.35 3.66 -10.40
CA TRP A 358 10.16 4.16 -11.51
C TRP A 358 9.51 5.40 -12.11
N HIS A 359 10.31 6.42 -12.36
CA HIS A 359 9.93 7.51 -13.25
C HIS A 359 9.77 6.94 -14.67
N PRO A 360 8.77 7.37 -15.46
CA PRO A 360 8.45 6.76 -16.77
C PRO A 360 9.56 6.89 -17.82
N ASP A 361 10.52 7.81 -17.65
CA ASP A 361 11.72 7.89 -18.50
C ASP A 361 12.77 6.81 -18.21
N GLY A 362 12.58 6.01 -17.15
CA GLY A 362 13.47 4.94 -16.72
C GLY A 362 14.78 5.39 -16.08
N ARG A 363 14.98 6.68 -15.79
CA ARG A 363 16.23 7.21 -15.25
C ARG A 363 16.21 7.37 -13.74
N ILE A 364 15.07 7.72 -13.18
CA ILE A 364 14.91 7.91 -11.73
C ILE A 364 14.14 6.74 -11.13
N LEU A 365 14.69 6.17 -10.07
CA LEU A 365 13.99 5.25 -9.17
C LEU A 365 13.77 5.96 -7.83
N ALA A 366 12.53 5.97 -7.35
CA ALA A 366 12.19 6.41 -6.00
C ALA A 366 12.05 5.20 -5.08
N THR A 367 12.59 5.26 -3.86
CA THR A 367 12.45 4.21 -2.83
C THR A 367 11.95 4.82 -1.53
N GLY A 368 10.94 4.20 -0.93
CA GLY A 368 10.30 4.63 0.31
C GLY A 368 10.60 3.68 1.46
N ASN A 369 10.91 4.25 2.62
CA ASN A 369 11.58 3.53 3.69
C ASN A 369 10.99 3.78 5.09
N GLN A 370 11.29 2.86 6.01
CA GLN A 370 10.96 2.97 7.42
C GLN A 370 11.65 4.14 8.13
N ASP A 371 12.81 4.58 7.63
CA ASP A 371 13.51 5.80 8.08
C ASP A 371 12.75 7.11 7.81
N THR A 372 11.48 7.03 7.37
CA THR A 372 10.55 8.13 7.07
C THR A 372 10.96 9.00 5.89
N THR A 373 11.89 8.51 5.06
CA THR A 373 12.33 9.21 3.85
C THR A 373 11.95 8.44 2.59
N CYS A 374 11.87 9.20 1.50
CA CYS A 374 11.92 8.70 0.14
C CYS A 374 13.23 9.17 -0.50
N ARG A 375 14.07 8.24 -0.97
CA ARG A 375 15.29 8.58 -1.72
C ARG A 375 15.05 8.46 -3.23
N LEU A 376 15.64 9.38 -3.97
CA LEU A 376 15.61 9.44 -5.42
C LEU A 376 16.98 9.04 -5.96
N TRP A 377 17.01 8.11 -6.90
CA TRP A 377 18.24 7.54 -7.44
C TRP A 377 18.29 7.73 -8.95
N ASP A 378 19.37 8.31 -9.46
CA ASP A 378 19.66 8.26 -10.89
C ASP A 378 20.35 6.94 -11.21
N ILE A 379 19.68 6.07 -11.95
CA ILE A 379 20.20 4.72 -12.24
C ILE A 379 21.44 4.72 -13.15
N ARG A 380 21.82 5.88 -13.69
CA ARG A 380 23.09 6.06 -14.41
C ARG A 380 24.26 6.33 -13.46
N ASN A 381 23.98 6.72 -12.22
CA ASN A 381 24.97 6.91 -11.16
C ASN A 381 24.46 6.36 -9.81
N LEU A 382 24.85 5.13 -9.49
CA LEU A 382 24.37 4.42 -8.29
C LEU A 382 25.12 4.81 -6.99
N SER A 383 26.11 5.69 -7.06
CA SER A 383 26.98 5.98 -5.89
C SER A 383 26.25 6.75 -4.79
N GLU A 384 25.26 7.57 -5.14
CA GLU A 384 24.54 8.44 -4.21
C GLU A 384 23.10 8.71 -4.69
N SER A 385 22.23 9.12 -3.75
CA SER A 385 20.89 9.60 -4.08
C SER A 385 20.95 11.03 -4.59
N VAL A 386 20.18 11.35 -5.63
CA VAL A 386 20.06 12.72 -6.17
C VAL A 386 19.14 13.63 -5.37
N GLY A 387 18.39 13.07 -4.42
CA GLY A 387 17.54 13.81 -3.50
C GLY A 387 16.93 12.92 -2.44
N VAL A 388 16.65 13.50 -1.28
CA VAL A 388 15.97 12.85 -0.15
C VAL A 388 14.76 13.68 0.22
N LEU A 389 13.59 13.05 0.20
CA LEU A 389 12.30 13.66 0.52
C LEU A 389 11.84 13.16 1.87
N LYS A 390 11.43 14.08 2.75
CA LYS A 390 11.04 13.77 4.12
C LYS A 390 9.53 13.59 4.25
N GLY A 391 9.09 12.53 4.91
CA GLY A 391 7.73 12.36 5.40
C GLY A 391 7.41 13.32 6.57
N ARG A 392 6.14 13.42 6.95
CA ARG A 392 5.68 14.27 8.03
C ARG A 392 5.56 13.53 9.36
N MET A 393 5.16 12.27 9.34
CA MET A 393 4.78 11.50 10.53
C MET A 393 5.43 10.12 10.58
N GLY A 394 5.55 9.39 9.47
CA GLY A 394 6.05 8.01 9.50
C GLY A 394 6.61 7.49 8.19
N ALA A 395 6.76 6.18 8.13
CA ALA A 395 7.41 5.44 7.05
C ALA A 395 6.76 5.66 5.68
N ILE A 396 7.54 5.64 4.60
CA ILE A 396 7.00 5.80 3.26
C ILE A 396 6.56 4.44 2.69
N ARG A 397 5.23 4.26 2.54
CA ARG A 397 4.60 2.97 2.25
C ARG A 397 4.06 2.83 0.84
N ALA A 398 3.86 3.92 0.11
CA ALA A 398 3.56 3.85 -1.32
C ALA A 398 4.18 5.02 -2.08
N LEU A 399 4.65 4.72 -3.29
CA LEU A 399 5.20 5.67 -4.24
C LEU A 399 4.58 5.43 -5.61
N ARG A 400 4.19 6.49 -6.31
CA ARG A 400 3.70 6.42 -7.69
C ARG A 400 4.12 7.66 -8.47
N PHE A 401 4.71 7.47 -9.64
CA PHE A 401 4.86 8.56 -10.61
C PHE A 401 3.59 8.69 -11.45
N THR A 402 3.26 9.90 -11.88
CA THR A 402 2.33 10.11 -12.99
C THR A 402 2.93 9.54 -14.28
N SER A 403 2.09 9.12 -15.22
CA SER A 403 2.54 8.53 -16.48
C SER A 403 3.33 9.51 -17.38
N ASP A 404 3.13 10.81 -17.20
CA ASP A 404 3.94 11.87 -17.84
C ASP A 404 5.23 12.22 -17.07
N GLY A 405 5.45 11.61 -15.90
CA GLY A 405 6.62 11.81 -15.05
C GLY A 405 6.65 13.12 -14.28
N GLN A 406 5.65 13.99 -14.44
CA GLN A 406 5.68 15.32 -13.80
C GLN A 406 5.56 15.26 -12.28
N PHE A 407 4.80 14.31 -11.72
CA PHE A 407 4.57 14.26 -10.29
C PHE A 407 4.92 12.90 -9.69
N LEU A 408 5.51 12.94 -8.49
CA LEU A 408 5.68 11.79 -7.61
C LEU A 408 4.71 11.92 -6.43
N ALA A 409 3.77 10.99 -6.31
CA ALA A 409 2.99 10.83 -5.09
C ALA A 409 3.71 9.91 -4.10
N MET A 410 3.73 10.31 -2.84
CA MET A 410 4.34 9.63 -1.71
C MET A 410 3.33 9.55 -0.58
N ALA A 411 2.94 8.33 -0.19
CA ALA A 411 2.02 8.10 0.92
C ALA A 411 2.76 7.53 2.14
N GLU A 412 2.42 8.11 3.29
CA GLU A 412 2.76 7.59 4.61
C GLU A 412 1.79 6.45 4.99
N PRO A 413 1.95 5.76 6.14
CA PRO A 413 1.05 4.66 6.49
C PRO A 413 -0.38 5.15 6.77
N ALA A 414 -0.49 6.41 7.19
CA ALA A 414 -1.71 7.10 7.51
C ALA A 414 -1.52 8.61 7.28
N ASP A 415 -2.66 9.31 7.20
CA ASP A 415 -2.82 10.76 7.33
C ASP A 415 -2.21 11.69 6.28
N PHE A 416 -1.10 11.32 5.65
CA PHE A 416 -0.39 12.23 4.73
C PHE A 416 -0.09 11.56 3.40
N VAL A 417 -0.48 12.27 2.33
CA VAL A 417 -0.01 12.03 0.98
C VAL A 417 0.65 13.31 0.45
N HIS A 418 1.85 13.18 -0.08
CA HIS A 418 2.62 14.28 -0.66
C HIS A 418 2.69 14.10 -2.16
N VAL A 419 2.55 15.18 -2.93
CA VAL A 419 2.73 15.18 -4.39
C VAL A 419 3.83 16.17 -4.73
N PHE A 420 4.97 15.67 -5.21
CA PHE A 420 6.17 16.46 -5.54
C PHE A 420 6.26 16.71 -7.05
N ASP A 421 6.62 17.92 -7.45
CA ASP A 421 6.88 18.26 -8.86
C ASP A 421 8.32 17.91 -9.25
N SER A 422 8.48 16.91 -10.13
CA SER A 422 9.78 16.44 -10.60
C SER A 422 10.51 17.52 -11.41
N LYS A 423 9.78 18.37 -12.14
CA LYS A 423 10.35 19.46 -12.96
C LYS A 423 11.01 20.54 -12.11
N SER A 424 10.50 20.76 -10.89
CA SER A 424 11.14 21.65 -9.91
C SER A 424 12.40 21.05 -9.26
N GLY A 425 12.77 19.81 -9.58
CA GLY A 425 13.77 19.07 -8.81
C GLY A 425 13.22 18.59 -7.46
N TYR A 426 11.91 18.31 -7.40
CA TYR A 426 11.19 17.84 -6.20
C TYR A 426 11.14 18.82 -5.02
N VAL A 427 11.49 20.10 -5.23
CA VAL A 427 11.47 21.14 -4.19
C VAL A 427 10.12 21.81 -4.01
N GLN A 428 9.14 21.52 -4.87
CA GLN A 428 7.75 21.98 -4.71
C GLN A 428 6.83 20.81 -4.40
N ALA A 429 6.01 20.94 -3.35
CA ALA A 429 5.08 19.89 -2.96
C ALA A 429 3.67 20.41 -2.60
N GLN A 430 2.69 19.58 -2.95
CA GLN A 430 1.37 19.58 -2.35
C GLN A 430 1.34 18.56 -1.23
N GLU A 431 0.83 18.94 -0.07
CA GLU A 431 0.56 18.03 1.04
C GLU A 431 -0.95 17.88 1.19
N ILE A 432 -1.42 16.63 1.15
CA ILE A 432 -2.81 16.26 1.37
C ILE A 432 -2.89 15.71 2.80
N ASP A 433 -3.46 16.53 3.68
CA ASP A 433 -3.69 16.25 5.10
C ASP A 433 -5.09 15.62 5.27
N LEU A 434 -5.12 14.34 5.62
CA LEU A 434 -6.29 13.49 5.84
C LEU A 434 -6.14 12.69 7.15
N PHE A 435 -7.14 11.93 7.56
CA PHE A 435 -7.09 11.08 8.76
C PHE A 435 -7.43 9.63 8.43
N GLY A 436 -6.68 8.71 9.02
CA GLY A 436 -6.89 7.27 8.85
C GLY A 436 -5.79 6.63 8.01
N GLU A 437 -5.82 5.30 7.97
CA GLU A 437 -4.80 4.55 7.23
C GLU A 437 -4.99 4.65 5.73
N ILE A 438 -3.89 4.76 5.01
CA ILE A 438 -3.93 4.85 3.55
C ILE A 438 -3.76 3.43 3.00
N ALA A 439 -4.81 2.89 2.36
CA ALA A 439 -4.80 1.55 1.75
C ALA A 439 -4.06 1.53 0.40
N GLY A 440 -4.05 2.67 -0.29
CA GLY A 440 -3.33 2.84 -1.54
C GLY A 440 -3.57 4.22 -2.15
N ILE A 441 -2.68 4.56 -3.09
CA ILE A 441 -2.75 5.75 -3.92
C ILE A 441 -2.60 5.36 -5.38
N SER A 442 -3.33 6.01 -6.28
CA SER A 442 -3.23 5.73 -7.71
C SER A 442 -3.55 6.96 -8.55
N PHE A 443 -2.63 7.29 -9.46
CA PHE A 443 -2.94 8.23 -10.54
C PHE A 443 -3.71 7.51 -11.64
N SER A 444 -4.66 8.19 -12.27
CA SER A 444 -5.21 7.71 -13.52
C SER A 444 -4.12 7.69 -14.61
N PRO A 445 -4.16 6.74 -15.56
CA PRO A 445 -3.13 6.64 -16.60
C PRO A 445 -3.03 7.86 -17.52
N ASP A 446 -4.10 8.67 -17.62
CA ASP A 446 -4.13 9.94 -18.35
C ASP A 446 -3.62 11.13 -17.51
N THR A 447 -3.17 10.89 -16.28
CA THR A 447 -2.69 11.87 -15.28
C THR A 447 -3.73 12.86 -14.75
N GLU A 448 -5.00 12.72 -15.12
CA GLU A 448 -6.02 13.71 -14.79
C GLU A 448 -6.61 13.56 -13.38
N ALA A 449 -6.49 12.38 -12.78
CA ALA A 449 -7.02 12.10 -11.46
C ALA A 449 -5.97 11.46 -10.54
N LEU A 450 -6.08 11.76 -9.26
CA LEU A 450 -5.40 11.07 -8.16
C LEU A 450 -6.48 10.52 -7.23
N PHE A 451 -6.39 9.23 -6.95
CA PHE A 451 -7.25 8.53 -6.00
C PHE A 451 -6.48 8.16 -4.75
N ILE A 452 -7.11 8.34 -3.59
CA ILE A 452 -6.56 7.95 -2.29
C ILE A 452 -7.64 7.13 -1.57
N ALA A 453 -7.29 5.89 -1.22
CA ALA A 453 -8.15 4.99 -0.50
C ALA A 453 -7.80 5.02 0.98
N ILE A 454 -8.80 5.30 1.82
CA ILE A 454 -8.66 5.38 3.27
C ILE A 454 -9.34 4.17 3.89
N ALA A 455 -8.57 3.40 4.65
CA ALA A 455 -9.08 2.36 5.53
C ALA A 455 -9.23 2.96 6.92
N ASP A 456 -10.48 3.20 7.29
CA ASP A 456 -10.86 3.65 8.61
C ASP A 456 -12.26 3.11 8.89
N ARG A 457 -12.53 2.74 10.15
CA ARG A 457 -13.80 2.13 10.55
C ARG A 457 -14.98 3.07 10.29
N THR A 458 -14.79 4.34 10.59
CA THR A 458 -15.84 5.36 10.64
C THR A 458 -15.82 6.23 9.39
N TYR A 459 -14.64 6.69 8.98
CA TYR A 459 -14.41 7.63 7.89
C TYR A 459 -13.67 7.00 6.69
N GLY A 460 -13.62 5.67 6.64
CA GLY A 460 -13.11 4.94 5.48
C GLY A 460 -13.84 5.38 4.21
N SER A 461 -13.06 5.64 3.17
CA SER A 461 -13.54 6.33 1.98
C SER A 461 -12.59 6.21 0.79
N LEU A 462 -13.09 6.60 -0.38
CA LEU A 462 -12.29 6.86 -1.57
C LEU A 462 -12.35 8.35 -1.91
N LEU A 463 -11.19 9.01 -1.83
CA LEU A 463 -11.02 10.41 -2.23
C LEU A 463 -10.56 10.49 -3.68
N GLU A 464 -11.19 11.39 -4.44
CA GLU A 464 -10.85 11.72 -5.82
C GLU A 464 -10.37 13.17 -5.88
N PHE A 465 -9.22 13.37 -6.50
CA PHE A 465 -8.64 14.67 -6.81
C PHE A 465 -8.40 14.78 -8.30
N ILE A 466 -8.57 15.98 -8.87
CA ILE A 466 -8.39 16.26 -10.29
C ILE A 466 -7.19 17.16 -10.49
N ARG A 467 -6.35 16.84 -11.46
CA ARG A 467 -5.16 17.61 -11.80
C ARG A 467 -5.54 19.05 -12.17
N LYS A 468 -4.89 20.00 -11.53
CA LYS A 468 -5.02 21.41 -11.86
C LYS A 468 -4.25 21.67 -13.15
N ARG A 469 -4.94 22.23 -14.14
CA ARG A 469 -4.31 22.75 -15.36
C ARG A 469 -4.14 24.25 -15.20
N ASP A 470 -2.90 24.70 -15.04
CA ASP A 470 -2.59 26.11 -15.18
C ASP A 470 -2.73 26.46 -16.67
N ASN A 471 -3.87 27.03 -17.04
CA ASN A 471 -4.15 27.52 -18.39
C ASN A 471 -3.32 28.79 -18.66
N ASN A 472 -1.99 28.67 -18.72
CA ASN A 472 -1.08 29.74 -19.12
C ASN A 472 -1.28 30.14 -20.60
N TYR A 473 -2.12 29.43 -21.37
CA TYR A 473 -2.48 29.80 -22.74
C TYR A 473 -3.31 31.09 -22.85
N LEU A 474 -4.04 31.50 -21.80
CA LEU A 474 -4.84 32.72 -21.84
C LEU A 474 -4.09 33.97 -21.33
N ALA A 475 -2.93 33.79 -20.67
CA ALA A 475 -2.15 34.92 -20.14
C ALA A 475 -1.19 35.54 -21.18
N ASN A 476 -0.94 34.86 -22.29
CA ASN A 476 -0.08 35.35 -23.38
C ASN A 476 -0.86 35.90 -24.60
N MET A 477 -2.18 36.12 -24.47
CA MET A 477 -3.03 36.71 -25.52
C MET A 477 -3.72 38.02 -25.12
N CYS A 478 -3.28 38.69 -24.06
CA CYS A 478 -3.74 40.04 -23.70
C CYS A 478 -2.60 41.06 -23.79
#